data_AF-A0A257ETD5-F1
#
_entry.id   AF-A0A257ETD5-F1
#
_cell.length_a   1.000
_cell.length_b   1.000
_cell.length_c   1.000
_cell.angle_alpha   90.00
_cell.angle_beta   90.00
_cell.angle_gamma   90.00
#
_symmetry.space_group_name_H-M   'P 1'
#
loop_
_entity.id
_entity.type
_entity.pdbx_description
1 polymer ?
#
loop_
_entity_poly.entity_id
_entity_poly.type
_entity_poly.pdbx_seq_one_letter_code
_entity_poly.pdbx_strand_id
1 'polypeptide(L)'
;DGFDHWARELAKTGWMHNHARMWFASIWIFPLRLPWQLGADFFLRHLLDGDAASNTLSWRWVAGLHTPGKTYLASADNIAKNTGGRFRPQGLALRADALPFVAPPAPRPAPVGEHWSPDLPTLLLLHEDDLDGTWMLARGLRPVAVAALTATAGRSPLPVATGVHSFVAGAVADALSRHGGGLAFDREGVTALADHAAGLGVGQVVAPYAPVGPVASTLRKLRPLLAERGIGLVQALSDHDRNAWPHATHGFFRFRDAVM
;
A
#
# COMPACT_ATOMS: atom_id res chain seq x y z
N ASP A 1 1.59 29.90 -4.93
CA ASP A 1 0.10 29.89 -4.89
C ASP A 1 -0.43 28.46 -4.96
N GLY A 2 -0.17 27.69 -6.03
CA GLY A 2 -0.69 26.33 -6.19
C GLY A 2 -0.07 25.30 -5.23
N PHE A 3 1.26 25.30 -5.08
CA PHE A 3 1.97 24.32 -4.26
C PHE A 3 1.47 24.24 -2.81
N ASP A 4 1.42 25.39 -2.10
CA ASP A 4 0.96 25.41 -0.70
C ASP A 4 -0.53 25.10 -0.59
N HIS A 5 -1.33 25.42 -1.61
CA HIS A 5 -2.75 25.06 -1.62
C HIS A 5 -2.90 23.54 -1.67
N TRP A 6 -2.22 22.88 -2.60
CA TRP A 6 -2.26 21.42 -2.74
C TRP A 6 -1.70 20.70 -1.52
N ALA A 7 -0.62 21.21 -0.89
CA ALA A 7 -0.12 20.64 0.36
C ALA A 7 -1.18 20.65 1.47
N ARG A 8 -1.86 21.79 1.65
CA ARG A 8 -2.91 21.95 2.67
C ARG A 8 -4.17 21.17 2.33
N GLU A 9 -4.56 21.13 1.05
CA GLU A 9 -5.69 20.35 0.56
C GLU A 9 -5.47 18.87 0.85
N LEU A 10 -4.33 18.31 0.43
CA LEU A 10 -3.98 16.92 0.70
C LEU A 10 -3.98 16.61 2.20
N ALA A 11 -3.36 17.47 3.01
CA ALA A 11 -3.33 17.25 4.46
C ALA A 11 -4.72 17.29 5.11
N LYS A 12 -5.65 18.06 4.53
CA LYS A 12 -7.02 18.22 5.05
C LYS A 12 -7.99 17.14 4.55
N THR A 13 -7.92 16.79 3.27
CA THR A 13 -8.92 15.92 2.61
C THR A 13 -8.43 14.50 2.42
N GLY A 14 -7.11 14.29 2.45
CA GLY A 14 -6.48 13.03 2.11
C GLY A 14 -6.58 12.65 0.64
N TRP A 15 -6.88 13.60 -0.25
CA TRP A 15 -6.99 13.37 -1.69
C TRP A 15 -6.37 14.51 -2.49
N MET A 16 -5.78 14.17 -3.63
CA MET A 16 -5.30 15.13 -4.62
C MET A 16 -5.48 14.58 -6.04
N HIS A 17 -5.91 15.41 -6.98
CA HIS A 17 -6.03 15.02 -8.39
C HIS A 17 -4.68 14.67 -9.02
N ASN A 18 -4.62 13.67 -9.90
CA ASN A 18 -3.37 13.16 -10.47
C ASN A 18 -2.48 14.25 -11.12
N HIS A 19 -3.05 15.16 -11.93
CA HIS A 19 -2.26 16.26 -12.50
C HIS A 19 -1.63 17.15 -11.42
N ALA A 20 -2.36 17.44 -10.34
CA ALA A 20 -1.83 18.22 -9.23
C ALA A 20 -0.72 17.45 -8.49
N ARG A 21 -0.83 16.12 -8.35
CA ARG A 21 0.24 15.27 -7.81
C ARG A 21 1.53 15.41 -8.64
N MET A 22 1.41 15.36 -9.96
CA MET A 22 2.56 15.51 -10.88
C MET A 22 3.18 16.90 -10.81
N TRP A 23 2.37 17.97 -10.80
CA TRP A 23 2.88 19.34 -10.66
C TRP A 23 3.55 19.55 -9.30
N PHE A 24 2.95 19.06 -8.23
CA PHE A 24 3.49 19.13 -6.88
C PHE A 24 4.86 18.46 -6.80
N ALA A 25 4.98 17.22 -7.29
CA ALA A 25 6.22 16.48 -7.31
C ALA A 25 7.29 17.18 -8.16
N SER A 26 6.90 17.75 -9.31
CA SER A 26 7.83 18.50 -10.17
C SER A 26 8.35 19.76 -9.47
N ILE A 27 7.46 20.51 -8.79
CA ILE A 27 7.83 21.70 -8.02
C ILE A 27 8.73 21.34 -6.83
N TRP A 28 8.44 20.23 -6.16
CA TRP A 28 9.24 19.70 -5.06
C TRP A 28 10.68 19.38 -5.49
N ILE A 29 10.83 18.69 -6.63
CA ILE A 29 12.13 18.18 -7.08
C ILE A 29 12.97 19.28 -7.74
N PHE A 30 12.41 20.06 -8.67
CA PHE A 30 13.23 20.92 -9.54
C PHE A 30 13.32 22.38 -9.05
N PRO A 31 12.23 23.12 -8.80
CA PRO A 31 12.29 24.41 -8.12
C PRO A 31 12.86 24.35 -6.70
N LEU A 32 12.30 23.48 -5.84
CA LEU A 32 12.67 23.46 -4.42
C LEU A 32 13.93 22.63 -4.12
N ARG A 33 14.38 21.81 -5.09
CA ARG A 33 15.57 20.94 -4.98
C ARG A 33 15.53 20.01 -3.75
N LEU A 34 14.33 19.56 -3.37
CA LEU A 34 14.13 18.69 -2.23
C LEU A 34 14.24 17.21 -2.62
N PRO A 35 14.71 16.34 -1.70
CA PRO A 35 14.74 14.90 -1.94
C PRO A 35 13.34 14.35 -2.25
N TRP A 36 13.19 13.66 -3.39
CA TRP A 36 11.88 13.16 -3.85
C TRP A 36 11.27 12.15 -2.87
N GLN A 37 12.11 11.40 -2.14
CA GLN A 37 11.67 10.40 -1.17
C GLN A 37 10.85 11.03 -0.03
N LEU A 38 11.21 12.24 0.38
CA LEU A 38 10.49 12.97 1.42
C LEU A 38 9.12 13.45 0.93
N GLY A 39 9.03 13.82 -0.35
CA GLY A 39 7.76 14.15 -0.99
C GLY A 39 6.86 12.93 -1.16
N ALA A 40 7.44 11.80 -1.57
CA ALA A 40 6.74 10.52 -1.65
C ALA A 40 6.22 10.06 -0.28
N ASP A 41 7.03 10.20 0.78
CA ASP A 41 6.61 9.93 2.16
C ASP A 41 5.46 10.84 2.60
N PHE A 42 5.56 12.15 2.33
CA PHE A 42 4.48 13.10 2.61
C PHE A 42 3.17 12.67 1.95
N PHE A 43 3.22 12.22 0.69
CA PHE A 43 2.03 11.72 0.00
C PHE A 43 1.47 10.45 0.64
N LEU A 44 2.32 9.45 0.89
CA LEU A 44 1.90 8.16 1.43
C LEU A 44 1.25 8.29 2.81
N ARG A 45 1.69 9.26 3.63
CA ARG A 45 1.13 9.51 4.96
C ARG A 45 -0.21 10.23 4.98
N HIS A 46 -0.59 10.91 3.90
CA HIS A 46 -1.82 11.72 3.86
C HIS A 46 -2.87 11.18 2.89
N LEU A 47 -2.48 10.48 1.83
CA LEU A 47 -3.41 9.95 0.84
C LEU A 47 -4.25 8.79 1.41
N LEU A 48 -5.57 8.91 1.33
CA LEU A 48 -6.49 7.81 1.64
C LEU A 48 -6.31 6.65 0.64
N ASP A 49 -6.05 6.97 -0.62
CA ASP A 49 -5.71 6.04 -1.70
C ASP A 49 -4.20 5.78 -1.82
N GLY A 50 -3.45 6.03 -0.73
CA GLY A 50 -2.00 5.91 -0.70
C GLY A 50 -1.54 4.44 -0.79
N ASP A 51 -1.15 4.02 -1.99
CA ASP A 51 -0.46 2.75 -2.25
C ASP A 51 1.05 2.97 -2.42
N ALA A 52 1.86 2.14 -1.74
CA ALA A 52 3.31 2.29 -1.71
C ALA A 52 3.95 2.10 -3.09
N ALA A 53 3.43 1.17 -3.91
CA ALA A 53 3.97 0.90 -5.23
C ALA A 53 3.63 2.06 -6.18
N SER A 54 2.36 2.41 -6.31
CA SER A 54 1.86 3.47 -7.19
C SER A 54 2.47 4.82 -6.83
N ASN A 55 2.48 5.20 -5.56
CA ASN A 55 3.07 6.46 -5.11
C ASN A 55 4.57 6.55 -5.42
N THR A 56 5.34 5.51 -5.05
CA THR A 56 6.79 5.49 -5.30
C THR A 56 7.11 5.56 -6.79
N LEU A 57 6.39 4.78 -7.60
CA LEU A 57 6.57 4.75 -9.05
C LEU A 57 6.18 6.09 -9.71
N SER A 58 5.11 6.75 -9.26
CA SER A 58 4.73 8.08 -9.76
C SER A 58 5.79 9.13 -9.47
N TRP A 59 6.35 9.16 -8.25
CA TRP A 59 7.42 10.10 -7.90
C TRP A 59 8.71 9.82 -8.68
N ARG A 60 9.09 8.55 -8.84
CA ARG A 60 10.23 8.15 -9.68
C ARG A 60 10.03 8.53 -11.14
N TRP A 61 8.82 8.43 -11.66
CA TRP A 61 8.50 8.86 -13.02
C TRP A 61 8.73 10.37 -13.20
N VAL A 62 8.22 11.20 -12.29
CA VAL A 62 8.44 12.66 -12.35
C VAL A 62 9.93 13.01 -12.27
N ALA A 63 10.68 12.30 -11.43
CA ALA A 63 12.12 12.44 -11.26
C ALA A 63 12.96 11.94 -12.46
N GLY A 64 12.36 11.32 -13.48
CA GLY A 64 13.08 10.72 -14.60
C GLY A 64 13.87 9.45 -14.23
N LEU A 65 13.46 8.76 -13.16
CA LEU A 65 14.08 7.54 -12.65
C LEU A 65 13.43 6.25 -13.17
N HIS A 66 12.44 6.34 -14.06
CA HIS A 66 11.86 5.20 -14.77
C HIS A 66 12.52 4.97 -16.12
N THR A 67 12.61 6.04 -16.92
CA THR A 67 13.43 6.06 -18.12
C THR A 67 14.48 7.13 -17.90
N PRO A 68 15.77 6.75 -17.78
CA PRO A 68 16.84 7.70 -17.49
C PRO A 68 16.76 8.92 -18.41
N GLY A 69 16.76 10.12 -17.81
CA GLY A 69 16.69 11.39 -18.54
C GLY A 69 15.29 11.88 -18.94
N LYS A 70 14.23 11.09 -18.75
CA LYS A 70 12.85 11.50 -19.08
C LYS A 70 12.10 12.05 -17.86
N THR A 71 12.44 13.28 -17.46
CA THR A 71 11.80 13.99 -16.34
C THR A 71 10.48 14.64 -16.74
N TYR A 72 9.59 14.87 -15.77
CA TYR A 72 8.39 15.69 -15.96
C TYR A 72 8.55 17.08 -15.33
N LEU A 73 8.48 18.11 -16.16
CA LEU A 73 8.58 19.51 -15.74
C LEU A 73 7.20 20.19 -15.78
N ALA A 74 6.75 20.69 -14.64
CA ALA A 74 5.53 21.48 -14.55
C ALA A 74 5.71 22.83 -15.27
N SER A 75 4.67 23.28 -15.96
CA SER A 75 4.66 24.60 -16.61
C SER A 75 3.49 25.45 -16.12
N ALA A 76 3.72 26.77 -16.03
CA ALA A 76 2.72 27.71 -15.55
C ALA A 76 1.49 27.75 -16.45
N ASP A 77 1.67 27.64 -17.77
CA ASP A 77 0.57 27.61 -18.73
C ASP A 77 -0.27 26.33 -18.62
N ASN A 78 0.36 25.18 -18.39
CA ASN A 78 -0.38 23.93 -18.20
C ASN A 78 -1.20 23.98 -16.89
N ILE A 79 -0.60 24.46 -15.81
CA ILE A 79 -1.29 24.62 -14.52
C ILE A 79 -2.46 25.61 -14.66
N ALA A 80 -2.23 26.79 -15.26
CA ALA A 80 -3.28 27.78 -15.45
C ALA A 80 -4.43 27.23 -16.29
N LYS A 81 -4.13 26.57 -17.43
CA LYS A 81 -5.15 25.97 -18.28
C LYS A 81 -5.99 24.92 -17.54
N ASN A 82 -5.34 23.97 -16.85
CA ASN A 82 -6.02 22.85 -16.19
C ASN A 82 -6.67 23.24 -14.84
N THR A 83 -6.49 24.47 -14.37
CA THR A 83 -7.10 24.98 -13.15
C THR A 83 -8.06 26.13 -13.42
N GLY A 84 -8.40 26.40 -14.69
CA GLY A 84 -9.28 27.50 -15.08
C GLY A 84 -8.73 28.89 -14.69
N GLY A 85 -7.40 29.05 -14.69
CA GLY A 85 -6.71 30.27 -14.30
C GLY A 85 -6.56 30.48 -12.79
N ARG A 86 -7.03 29.54 -11.96
CA ARG A 86 -6.96 29.65 -10.49
C ARG A 86 -5.53 29.71 -9.96
N PHE A 87 -4.59 29.01 -10.60
CA PHE A 87 -3.18 29.00 -10.21
C PHE A 87 -2.30 29.31 -11.42
N ARG A 88 -1.30 30.18 -11.23
CA ARG A 88 -0.27 30.47 -12.24
C ARG A 88 1.07 30.73 -11.54
N PRO A 89 1.72 29.65 -11.06
CA PRO A 89 2.91 29.79 -10.23
C PRO A 89 4.07 30.43 -10.99
N GLN A 90 4.80 31.29 -10.28
CA GLN A 90 6.04 31.91 -10.74
C GLN A 90 7.25 31.16 -10.18
N GLY A 91 8.42 31.32 -10.80
CA GLY A 91 9.66 30.69 -10.31
C GLY A 91 9.71 29.18 -10.51
N LEU A 92 8.93 28.63 -11.46
CA LEU A 92 9.08 27.25 -11.87
C LEU A 92 10.45 27.04 -12.52
N ALA A 93 11.01 25.85 -12.37
CA ALA A 93 12.28 25.50 -12.96
C ALA A 93 12.16 25.49 -14.49
N LEU A 94 13.18 26.04 -15.17
CA LEU A 94 13.24 26.06 -16.64
C LEU A 94 13.84 24.76 -17.21
N ARG A 95 14.50 23.99 -16.35
CA ARG A 95 15.14 22.71 -16.68
C ARG A 95 14.88 21.72 -15.55
N ALA A 96 14.79 20.45 -15.94
CA ALA A 96 14.66 19.33 -15.04
C ALA A 96 15.86 18.41 -15.25
N ASP A 97 16.97 18.73 -14.60
CA ASP A 97 18.17 17.88 -14.69
C ASP A 97 17.85 16.52 -14.07
N ALA A 98 18.20 15.45 -14.77
CA ALA A 98 17.92 14.10 -14.32
C ALA A 98 18.64 13.80 -13.01
N LEU A 99 17.92 13.25 -12.04
CA LEU A 99 18.54 12.76 -10.81
C LEU A 99 19.40 11.53 -11.12
N PRO A 100 20.48 11.28 -10.34
CA PRO A 100 21.29 10.07 -10.50
C PRO A 100 20.42 8.81 -10.48
N PHE A 101 20.50 8.03 -11.56
CA PHE A 101 19.72 6.81 -11.70
C PHE A 101 20.40 5.67 -10.95
N VAL A 102 19.67 5.07 -10.01
CA VAL A 102 20.00 3.76 -9.43
C VAL A 102 18.96 2.77 -9.93
N ALA A 103 19.45 1.70 -10.58
CA ALA A 103 18.60 0.63 -11.08
C ALA A 103 17.83 0.00 -9.91
N PRO A 104 16.51 -0.22 -10.04
CA PRO A 104 15.78 -0.99 -9.04
C PRO A 104 16.31 -2.43 -8.99
N PRO A 105 16.12 -3.14 -7.87
CA PRO A 105 16.45 -4.56 -7.80
C PRO A 105 15.71 -5.34 -8.89
N ALA A 106 16.32 -6.45 -9.34
CA ALA A 106 15.70 -7.32 -10.32
C ALA A 106 14.35 -7.85 -9.81
N PRO A 107 13.34 -8.01 -10.69
CA PRO A 107 12.08 -8.66 -10.33
C PRO A 107 12.33 -10.03 -9.71
N ARG A 108 11.60 -10.33 -8.63
CA ARG A 108 11.64 -11.65 -7.98
C ARG A 108 10.60 -12.57 -8.61
N PRO A 109 10.82 -13.90 -8.63
CA PRO A 109 9.78 -14.84 -9.04
C PRO A 109 8.54 -14.67 -8.17
N ALA A 110 7.38 -15.09 -8.71
CA ALA A 110 6.15 -15.14 -7.95
C ALA A 110 6.36 -16.01 -6.68
N PRO A 111 5.85 -15.58 -5.51
CA PRO A 111 5.96 -16.37 -4.30
C PRO A 111 5.15 -17.67 -4.44
N VAL A 112 5.55 -18.69 -3.69
CA VAL A 112 4.74 -19.90 -3.55
C VAL A 112 3.88 -19.73 -2.29
N GLY A 113 2.57 -19.56 -2.48
CA GLY A 113 1.63 -19.49 -1.36
C GLY A 113 1.63 -20.79 -0.53
N GLU A 114 1.51 -20.64 0.79
CA GLU A 114 1.39 -21.76 1.72
C GLU A 114 -0.01 -22.41 1.62
N HIS A 115 -0.12 -23.68 1.97
CA HIS A 115 -1.39 -24.43 1.95
C HIS A 115 -1.92 -24.57 3.38
N TRP A 116 -3.22 -24.33 3.58
CA TRP A 116 -3.88 -24.56 4.85
C TRP A 116 -4.37 -26.02 4.96
N SER A 117 -4.46 -26.52 6.18
CA SER A 117 -5.09 -27.82 6.44
C SER A 117 -6.62 -27.66 6.47
N PRO A 118 -7.41 -28.51 5.80
CA PRO A 118 -8.87 -28.46 5.91
C PRO A 118 -9.39 -28.93 7.27
N ASP A 119 -8.59 -29.70 8.01
CA ASP A 119 -9.01 -30.39 9.24
C ASP A 119 -8.67 -29.62 10.52
N LEU A 120 -7.89 -28.54 10.43
CA LEU A 120 -7.52 -27.74 11.58
C LEU A 120 -8.55 -26.62 11.84
N PRO A 121 -9.01 -26.43 13.09
CA PRO A 121 -9.76 -25.24 13.46
C PRO A 121 -8.93 -24.00 13.12
N THR A 122 -9.54 -23.02 12.44
CA THR A 122 -8.81 -21.95 11.77
C THR A 122 -9.32 -20.57 12.15
N LEU A 123 -8.41 -19.65 12.45
CA LEU A 123 -8.66 -18.22 12.44
C LEU A 123 -8.33 -17.66 11.05
N LEU A 124 -9.31 -17.05 10.37
CA LEU A 124 -9.05 -16.26 9.17
C LEU A 124 -8.55 -14.88 9.59
N LEU A 125 -7.35 -14.50 9.15
CA LEU A 125 -6.75 -13.20 9.41
C LEU A 125 -6.68 -12.38 8.12
N LEU A 126 -7.57 -11.39 7.99
CA LEU A 126 -7.50 -10.39 6.93
C LEU A 126 -6.48 -9.31 7.28
N HIS A 127 -5.99 -8.54 6.31
CA HIS A 127 -5.09 -7.42 6.60
C HIS A 127 -5.25 -6.27 5.61
N GLU A 128 -4.75 -5.09 5.93
CA GLU A 128 -5.00 -3.88 5.10
C GLU A 128 -4.49 -3.97 3.65
N ASP A 129 -3.54 -4.85 3.33
CA ASP A 129 -3.11 -5.11 1.94
C ASP A 129 -4.08 -6.01 1.15
N ASP A 130 -4.93 -6.79 1.84
CA ASP A 130 -5.94 -7.68 1.26
C ASP A 130 -7.03 -8.00 2.30
N LEU A 131 -8.18 -7.32 2.12
CA LEU A 131 -9.36 -7.46 2.97
C LEU A 131 -10.42 -8.41 2.38
N ASP A 132 -10.10 -9.11 1.29
CA ASP A 132 -11.01 -10.08 0.68
C ASP A 132 -10.71 -11.51 1.15
N GLY A 133 -11.50 -12.01 2.11
CA GLY A 133 -11.44 -13.40 2.52
C GLY A 133 -12.28 -14.35 1.67
N THR A 134 -13.11 -13.84 0.74
CA THR A 134 -14.17 -14.64 0.10
C THR A 134 -13.61 -15.74 -0.79
N TRP A 135 -12.48 -15.49 -1.46
CA TRP A 135 -11.83 -16.48 -2.31
C TRP A 135 -11.31 -17.70 -1.52
N MET A 136 -10.87 -17.51 -0.27
CA MET A 136 -10.45 -18.63 0.57
C MET A 136 -11.64 -19.48 1.01
N LEU A 137 -12.76 -18.83 1.37
CA LEU A 137 -14.01 -19.51 1.71
C LEU A 137 -14.54 -20.33 0.53
N ALA A 138 -14.48 -19.76 -0.67
CA ALA A 138 -14.83 -20.44 -1.91
C ALA A 138 -13.93 -21.66 -2.18
N ARG A 139 -12.66 -21.61 -1.78
CA ARG A 139 -11.70 -22.73 -1.85
C ARG A 139 -11.80 -23.72 -0.69
N GLY A 140 -12.88 -23.66 0.11
CA GLY A 140 -13.15 -24.65 1.15
C GLY A 140 -12.63 -24.28 2.54
N LEU A 141 -12.05 -23.10 2.75
CA LEU A 141 -11.72 -22.64 4.10
C LEU A 141 -13.01 -22.49 4.93
N ARG A 142 -13.01 -23.02 6.15
CA ARG A 142 -14.11 -22.91 7.11
C ARG A 142 -13.56 -22.38 8.43
N PRO A 143 -13.38 -21.05 8.56
CA PRO A 143 -12.81 -20.47 9.77
C PRO A 143 -13.82 -20.53 10.93
N VAL A 144 -13.32 -20.76 12.14
CA VAL A 144 -14.13 -20.70 13.37
C VAL A 144 -14.29 -19.26 13.87
N ALA A 145 -13.40 -18.35 13.45
CA ALA A 145 -13.42 -16.94 13.77
C ALA A 145 -12.68 -16.14 12.68
N VAL A 146 -12.93 -14.83 12.65
CA VAL A 146 -12.25 -13.89 11.75
C VAL A 146 -11.62 -12.77 12.56
N ALA A 147 -10.42 -12.36 12.18
CA ALA A 147 -9.74 -11.19 12.69
C ALA A 147 -9.16 -10.37 11.54
N ALA A 148 -8.80 -9.11 11.82
CA ALA A 148 -8.13 -8.23 10.89
C ALA A 148 -6.87 -7.63 11.50
N LEU A 149 -5.84 -7.43 10.67
CA LEU A 149 -4.59 -6.79 11.04
C LEU A 149 -4.38 -5.48 10.27
N THR A 150 -4.14 -4.40 11.00
CA THR A 150 -3.71 -3.11 10.44
C THR A 150 -2.26 -2.83 10.77
N ALA A 151 -1.52 -2.30 9.79
CA ALA A 151 -0.15 -1.88 9.95
C ALA A 151 0.07 -0.45 9.43
N THR A 152 -1.01 0.32 9.28
CA THR A 152 -1.05 1.70 8.75
C THR A 152 -0.02 2.61 9.40
N ALA A 153 0.13 2.56 10.73
CA ALA A 153 1.12 3.35 11.46
C ALA A 153 2.58 3.05 11.03
N GLY A 154 2.83 1.91 10.38
CA GLY A 154 4.13 1.54 9.85
C GLY A 154 4.43 2.00 8.43
N ARG A 155 3.51 2.68 7.74
CA ARG A 155 3.73 3.18 6.37
C ARG A 155 4.88 4.18 6.29
N SER A 156 5.22 4.83 7.40
CA SER A 156 6.30 5.80 7.50
C SER A 156 6.93 5.79 8.90
N PRO A 157 8.20 6.20 9.05
CA PRO A 157 8.76 6.56 10.36
C PRO A 157 8.11 7.81 10.99
N LEU A 158 7.38 8.61 10.22
CA LEU A 158 6.66 9.78 10.70
C LEU A 158 5.16 9.46 10.91
N PRO A 159 4.45 10.25 11.74
CA PRO A 159 3.02 10.06 11.96
C PRO A 159 2.20 10.08 10.65
N VAL A 160 1.42 9.03 10.45
CA VAL A 160 0.44 8.90 9.38
C VAL A 160 -0.82 9.69 9.77
N ALA A 161 -1.45 10.35 8.81
CA ALA A 161 -2.58 11.23 9.07
C ALA A 161 -3.78 10.46 9.63
N THR A 162 -4.48 11.07 10.59
CA THR A 162 -5.68 10.48 11.22
C THR A 162 -6.72 10.03 10.20
N GLY A 163 -6.91 10.80 9.12
CA GLY A 163 -7.85 10.44 8.04
C GLY A 163 -7.52 9.10 7.37
N VAL A 164 -6.23 8.78 7.20
CA VAL A 164 -5.79 7.49 6.63
C VAL A 164 -6.09 6.35 7.60
N HIS A 165 -5.81 6.54 8.90
CA HIS A 165 -6.19 5.58 9.94
C HIS A 165 -7.70 5.32 9.97
N SER A 166 -8.51 6.37 9.94
CA SER A 166 -9.97 6.26 9.93
C SER A 166 -10.48 5.56 8.67
N PHE A 167 -9.90 5.84 7.51
CA PHE A 167 -10.27 5.19 6.25
C PHE A 167 -9.97 3.68 6.28
N VAL A 168 -8.76 3.29 6.70
CA VAL A 168 -8.39 1.87 6.83
C VAL A 168 -9.23 1.17 7.89
N ALA A 169 -9.46 1.80 9.04
CA ALA A 169 -10.33 1.23 10.08
C ALA A 169 -11.78 1.01 9.58
N GLY A 170 -12.30 1.95 8.77
CA GLY A 170 -13.60 1.79 8.13
C GLY A 170 -13.65 0.61 7.14
N ALA A 171 -12.62 0.47 6.30
CA ALA A 171 -12.50 -0.65 5.38
C ALA A 171 -12.39 -2.00 6.10
N VAL A 172 -11.63 -2.05 7.20
CA VAL A 172 -11.52 -3.23 8.06
C VAL A 172 -12.86 -3.58 8.73
N ALA A 173 -13.56 -2.60 9.29
CA ALA A 173 -14.85 -2.83 9.93
C ALA A 173 -15.89 -3.37 8.93
N ASP A 174 -15.92 -2.81 7.73
CA ASP A 174 -16.75 -3.27 6.62
C ASP A 174 -16.40 -4.71 6.19
N ALA A 175 -15.11 -5.02 6.04
CA ALA A 175 -14.65 -6.38 5.72
C ALA A 175 -15.05 -7.39 6.80
N LEU A 176 -14.80 -7.08 8.08
CA LEU A 176 -15.21 -7.94 9.20
C LEU A 176 -16.74 -8.15 9.21
N SER A 177 -17.53 -7.10 8.97
CA SER A 177 -18.99 -7.20 8.89
C SER A 177 -19.45 -8.17 7.79
N ARG A 178 -18.81 -8.17 6.61
CA ARG A 178 -19.10 -9.13 5.53
C ARG A 178 -18.81 -10.58 5.91
N HIS A 179 -17.93 -10.79 6.89
CA HIS A 179 -17.54 -12.10 7.39
C HIS A 179 -18.22 -12.50 8.71
N GLY A 180 -19.28 -11.78 9.12
CA GLY A 180 -20.04 -12.09 10.34
C GLY A 180 -19.46 -11.50 11.63
N GLY A 181 -18.52 -10.56 11.52
CA GLY A 181 -17.85 -9.89 12.64
C GLY A 181 -16.42 -10.36 12.86
N GLY A 182 -15.80 -9.88 13.93
CA GLY A 182 -14.44 -10.24 14.30
C GLY A 182 -13.72 -9.16 15.10
N LEU A 183 -12.47 -9.42 15.45
CA LEU A 183 -11.61 -8.47 16.15
C LEU A 183 -10.58 -7.86 15.21
N ALA A 184 -10.32 -6.56 15.38
CA ALA A 184 -9.25 -5.86 14.68
C ALA A 184 -8.06 -5.67 15.63
N PHE A 185 -6.86 -5.92 15.12
CA PHE A 185 -5.60 -5.70 15.81
C PHE A 185 -4.74 -4.76 14.98
N ASP A 186 -3.91 -3.97 15.65
CA ASP A 186 -2.85 -3.22 14.98
C ASP A 186 -1.50 -3.95 15.12
N ARG A 187 -0.48 -3.37 14.49
CA ARG A 187 0.89 -3.88 14.52
C ARG A 187 1.51 -3.98 15.92
N GLU A 188 1.05 -3.20 16.89
CA GLU A 188 1.53 -3.25 18.28
C GLU A 188 0.74 -4.32 19.08
N GLY A 189 -0.49 -4.62 18.67
CA GLY A 189 -1.36 -5.67 19.20
C GLY A 189 -1.05 -7.10 18.71
N VAL A 190 0.10 -7.35 18.07
CA VAL A 190 0.44 -8.68 17.51
C VAL A 190 0.50 -9.78 18.57
N THR A 191 0.99 -9.50 19.77
CA THR A 191 0.99 -10.48 20.86
C THR A 191 -0.44 -10.81 21.30
N ALA A 192 -1.30 -9.79 21.42
CA ALA A 192 -2.71 -9.98 21.76
C ALA A 192 -3.46 -10.76 20.67
N LEU A 193 -3.12 -10.58 19.39
CA LEU A 193 -3.64 -11.39 18.28
C LEU A 193 -3.24 -12.87 18.44
N ALA A 194 -1.98 -13.15 18.80
CA ALA A 194 -1.53 -14.53 19.02
C ALA A 194 -2.22 -15.17 20.24
N ASP A 195 -2.39 -14.42 21.33
CA ASP A 195 -3.14 -14.87 22.52
C ASP A 195 -4.62 -15.11 22.22
N HIS A 196 -5.23 -14.25 21.41
CA HIS A 196 -6.60 -14.43 20.95
C HIS A 196 -6.75 -15.72 20.13
N ALA A 197 -5.83 -15.98 19.19
CA ALA A 197 -5.82 -17.23 18.44
C ALA A 197 -5.70 -18.46 19.36
N ALA A 198 -4.81 -18.41 20.36
CA ALA A 198 -4.69 -19.49 21.34
C ALA A 198 -5.98 -19.67 22.18
N GLY A 199 -6.62 -18.58 22.61
CA GLY A 199 -7.89 -18.63 23.33
C GLY A 199 -9.05 -19.22 22.53
N LEU A 200 -8.99 -19.14 21.20
CA LEU A 200 -9.95 -19.81 20.30
C LEU A 200 -9.67 -21.31 20.09
N GLY A 201 -8.50 -21.81 20.54
CA GLY A 201 -8.09 -23.20 20.32
C GLY A 201 -7.84 -23.55 18.86
N VAL A 202 -7.45 -22.58 18.01
CA VAL A 202 -7.17 -22.84 16.60
C VAL A 202 -5.83 -23.53 16.40
N GLY A 203 -5.74 -24.45 15.44
CA GLY A 203 -4.48 -25.08 15.03
C GLY A 203 -3.71 -24.26 14.00
N GLN A 204 -4.38 -23.32 13.32
CA GLN A 204 -3.76 -22.44 12.34
C GLN A 204 -4.43 -21.07 12.25
N VAL A 205 -3.63 -20.08 11.84
CA VAL A 205 -4.07 -18.78 11.34
C VAL A 205 -3.79 -18.76 9.85
N VAL A 206 -4.82 -18.47 9.04
CA VAL A 206 -4.71 -18.35 7.58
C VAL A 206 -4.91 -16.90 7.19
N ALA A 207 -3.95 -16.33 6.46
CA ALA A 207 -3.97 -14.96 5.97
C ALA A 207 -3.64 -14.92 4.47
N PRO A 208 -4.07 -13.88 3.74
CA PRO A 208 -3.54 -13.63 2.41
C PRO A 208 -2.03 -13.40 2.45
N TYR A 209 -1.36 -13.61 1.33
CA TYR A 209 0.07 -13.38 1.23
C TYR A 209 0.36 -11.88 1.14
N ALA A 210 1.10 -11.34 2.10
CA ALA A 210 1.57 -9.95 2.07
C ALA A 210 2.95 -9.84 1.38
N PRO A 211 3.06 -9.15 0.22
CA PRO A 211 4.30 -9.09 -0.56
C PRO A 211 5.52 -8.49 0.16
N VAL A 212 5.33 -7.30 0.74
CA VAL A 212 6.35 -6.44 1.33
C VAL A 212 5.70 -5.47 2.31
N GLY A 213 6.50 -4.64 2.98
CA GLY A 213 5.98 -3.52 3.77
C GLY A 213 5.58 -3.87 5.20
N PRO A 214 4.80 -2.98 5.84
CA PRO A 214 4.46 -3.08 7.26
C PRO A 214 3.66 -4.34 7.60
N VAL A 215 2.69 -4.72 6.77
CA VAL A 215 1.90 -5.96 6.97
C VAL A 215 2.81 -7.18 6.93
N ALA A 216 3.59 -7.35 5.86
CA ALA A 216 4.52 -8.47 5.73
C ALA A 216 5.53 -8.55 6.88
N SER A 217 6.00 -7.39 7.38
CA SER A 217 6.90 -7.33 8.54
C SER A 217 6.20 -7.72 9.84
N THR A 218 4.92 -7.38 9.97
CA THR A 218 4.09 -7.71 11.13
C THR A 218 3.73 -9.19 11.17
N LEU A 219 3.37 -9.79 10.01
CA LEU A 219 3.14 -11.24 9.89
C LEU A 219 4.41 -12.05 10.20
N ARG A 220 5.60 -11.55 9.83
CA ARG A 220 6.89 -12.18 10.18
C ARG A 220 7.13 -12.19 11.70
N LYS A 221 6.69 -11.16 12.42
CA LYS A 221 6.73 -11.11 13.89
C LYS A 221 5.67 -12.00 14.53
N LEU A 222 4.49 -12.10 13.92
CA LEU A 222 3.40 -12.94 14.40
C LEU A 222 3.73 -14.44 14.34
N ARG A 223 4.43 -14.89 13.28
CA ARG A 223 4.76 -16.30 13.07
C ARG A 223 5.41 -17.00 14.28
N PRO A 224 6.52 -16.50 14.87
CA PRO A 224 7.11 -17.14 16.05
C PRO A 224 6.19 -17.12 17.27
N LEU A 225 5.40 -16.06 17.46
CA LEU A 225 4.45 -15.97 18.59
C LEU A 225 3.34 -17.01 18.48
N LEU A 226 2.83 -17.26 17.27
CA LEU A 226 1.87 -18.34 17.02
C LEU A 226 2.53 -19.71 17.23
N ALA A 227 3.78 -19.89 16.77
CA ALA A 227 4.51 -21.15 16.94
C ALA A 227 4.72 -21.53 18.42
N GLU A 228 5.03 -20.55 19.29
CA GLU A 228 5.12 -20.75 20.74
C GLU A 228 3.81 -21.26 21.37
N ARG A 229 2.68 -20.98 20.72
CA ARG A 229 1.33 -21.41 21.13
C ARG A 229 0.88 -22.68 20.38
N GLY A 230 1.74 -23.30 19.58
CA GLY A 230 1.42 -24.49 18.78
C GLY A 230 0.53 -24.21 17.56
N ILE A 231 0.47 -22.96 17.10
CA ILE A 231 -0.40 -22.51 16.00
C ILE A 231 0.44 -22.23 14.76
N GLY A 232 0.06 -22.79 13.61
CA GLY A 232 0.71 -22.49 12.33
C GLY A 232 0.23 -21.17 11.73
N LEU A 233 1.13 -20.35 11.18
CA LEU A 233 0.76 -19.25 10.29
C LEU A 233 0.86 -19.70 8.84
N VAL A 234 -0.24 -19.58 8.09
CA VAL A 234 -0.34 -19.87 6.66
C VAL A 234 -0.62 -18.58 5.89
N GLN A 235 0.26 -18.22 4.97
CA GLN A 235 0.10 -17.10 4.04
C GLN A 235 -0.22 -17.66 2.65
N ALA A 236 -1.50 -17.67 2.30
CA ALA A 236 -1.98 -18.22 1.05
C ALA A 236 -1.98 -17.17 -0.06
N LEU A 237 -1.60 -17.61 -1.27
CA LEU A 237 -1.58 -16.76 -2.46
C LEU A 237 -2.82 -17.02 -3.32
N SER A 238 -3.54 -15.95 -3.66
CA SER A 238 -4.70 -16.02 -4.55
C SER A 238 -4.29 -16.47 -5.97
N ASP A 239 -5.23 -17.06 -6.72
CA ASP A 239 -4.95 -17.47 -8.10
C ASP A 239 -4.79 -16.24 -9.01
N HIS A 240 -5.49 -15.14 -8.70
CA HIS A 240 -5.30 -13.86 -9.38
C HIS A 240 -3.86 -13.37 -9.25
N ASP A 241 -3.33 -13.29 -8.02
CA ASP A 241 -1.95 -12.84 -7.80
C ASP A 241 -0.94 -13.80 -8.42
N ARG A 242 -1.14 -15.11 -8.25
CA ARG A 242 -0.27 -16.13 -8.85
C ARG A 242 -0.12 -15.97 -10.36
N ASN A 243 -1.24 -15.70 -11.04
CA ASN A 243 -1.29 -15.55 -12.49
C ASN A 243 -0.79 -14.17 -12.94
N ALA A 244 -1.09 -13.12 -12.18
CA ALA A 244 -0.73 -11.75 -12.55
C ALA A 244 0.75 -11.43 -12.30
N TRP A 245 1.34 -11.95 -11.21
CA TRP A 245 2.68 -11.59 -10.76
C TRP A 245 3.80 -11.74 -11.80
N PRO A 246 3.88 -12.85 -12.58
CA PRO A 246 4.90 -13.01 -13.62
C PRO A 246 4.85 -11.92 -14.70
N HIS A 247 3.71 -11.26 -14.88
CA HIS A 247 3.51 -10.20 -15.88
C HIS A 247 3.81 -8.80 -15.34
N ALA A 248 3.97 -8.63 -14.02
CA ALA A 248 4.27 -7.35 -13.36
C ALA A 248 5.76 -6.91 -13.54
N THR A 249 6.22 -6.90 -14.79
CA THR A 249 7.62 -6.64 -15.18
C THR A 249 7.83 -5.29 -15.87
N HIS A 250 6.75 -4.68 -16.39
CA HIS A 250 6.78 -3.47 -17.20
C HIS A 250 5.65 -2.51 -16.81
N GLY A 251 5.33 -1.55 -17.68
CA GLY A 251 4.22 -0.61 -17.48
C GLY A 251 2.84 -1.24 -17.65
N PHE A 252 1.83 -0.51 -17.15
CA PHE A 252 0.44 -0.91 -17.03
C PHE A 252 -0.17 -1.57 -18.29
N PHE A 253 0.05 -1.03 -19.49
CA PHE A 253 -0.58 -1.56 -20.70
C PHE A 253 -0.17 -3.00 -21.02
N ARG A 254 1.12 -3.32 -20.93
CA ARG A 254 1.60 -4.70 -21.15
C ARG A 254 1.10 -5.65 -20.08
N PHE A 255 1.00 -5.17 -18.84
CA PHE A 255 0.45 -5.95 -17.73
C PHE A 255 -1.04 -6.25 -17.96
N ARG A 256 -1.83 -5.23 -18.30
CA ARG A 256 -3.26 -5.37 -18.61
C ARG A 256 -3.47 -6.42 -19.68
N ASP A 257 -2.79 -6.29 -20.82
CA ASP A 257 -3.02 -7.18 -21.97
C ASP A 257 -2.67 -8.65 -21.68
N ALA A 258 -1.92 -8.93 -20.60
CA ALA A 258 -1.56 -10.27 -20.16
C ALA A 258 -2.48 -10.85 -19.07
N VAL A 259 -3.24 -10.01 -18.36
CA VAL A 259 -3.98 -10.39 -17.13
C VAL A 259 -5.49 -10.17 -17.24
N MET A 260 -5.93 -9.22 -18.07
CA MET A 260 -7.35 -8.88 -18.32
C MET A 260 -7.78 -9.36 -19.71
#